data_AF-A0A5P9IX57-F1
#
_entry.id   AF-A0A5P9IX57-F1
#
_cell.length_a   1.000
_cell.length_b   1.000
_cell.length_c   1.000
_cell.angle_alpha   90.00
_cell.angle_beta   90.00
_cell.angle_gamma   90.00
#
_symmetry.space_group_name_H-M   'P 1'
#
loop_
_entity.id
_entity.type
_entity.pdbx_description
1 polymer ?
#
loop_
_entity_poly.entity_id
_entity_poly.type
_entity_poly.pdbx_seq_one_letter_code
_entity_poly.pdbx_strand_id
1 'polypeptide(L)'
;MVRELLVHPDRNYFSQGSIFEGLKVLEERDTKGIVITARCDIANQKARNILCLPIYEMNDWMSVHGNTIIFRQTKKKLINKIQNSLTKFKEPNDCYRVFTQKRVLDEINKKKSTYETSDVEDLISMLNMYYEKKCDFSLNFVKKARSNLISNVINNKEASTYFIEQVDMDNTLKPYVIDLSEPISIPIDFMEKLKKGIKKQNDCDGVFGFFNIPEAGISYISTLKSPYIEHLLQKFSQYYSRIGTEDICSDALEIIEGHIHEA
;
A
#
# COMPACT_ATOMS: atom_id res chain seq x y z
N MET A 1 -8.57 -27.48 1.91
CA MET A 1 -7.63 -27.82 0.82
C MET A 1 -6.52 -26.79 0.89
N VAL A 2 -5.37 -27.13 1.47
CA VAL A 2 -4.25 -26.20 1.59
C VAL A 2 -3.66 -26.04 0.20
N ARG A 3 -3.77 -24.84 -0.38
CA ARG A 3 -3.07 -24.55 -1.63
C ARG A 3 -1.59 -24.54 -1.30
N GLU A 4 -0.81 -25.41 -1.93
CA GLU A 4 0.65 -25.32 -1.85
C GLU A 4 1.10 -24.07 -2.63
N LEU A 5 1.00 -22.90 -2.02
CA LEU A 5 1.34 -21.60 -2.62
C LEU A 5 2.86 -21.42 -2.74
N LEU A 6 3.58 -21.97 -1.78
CA LEU A 6 4.99 -21.73 -1.54
C LEU A 6 5.79 -23.02 -1.65
N VAL A 7 7.09 -22.87 -1.91
CA VAL A 7 8.08 -23.94 -1.79
C VAL A 7 9.25 -23.45 -0.94
N HIS A 8 9.98 -24.41 -0.35
CA HIS A 8 11.22 -24.09 0.37
C HIS A 8 12.19 -23.34 -0.55
N PRO A 9 12.88 -22.32 -0.03
CA PRO A 9 13.84 -21.57 -0.81
C PRO A 9 15.05 -22.46 -1.11
N ASP A 10 15.60 -22.33 -2.32
CA ASP A 10 16.92 -22.86 -2.59
C ASP A 10 17.95 -21.96 -1.90
N ARG A 11 18.69 -22.50 -0.94
CA ARG A 11 19.69 -21.75 -0.17
C ARG A 11 20.86 -21.26 -1.03
N ASN A 12 21.04 -21.81 -2.22
CA ASN A 12 22.14 -21.47 -3.12
C ASN A 12 21.72 -20.51 -4.25
N TYR A 13 20.41 -20.28 -4.44
CA TYR A 13 19.91 -19.51 -5.57
C TYR A 13 18.62 -18.76 -5.24
N PHE A 14 18.57 -17.46 -5.56
CA PHE A 14 17.31 -16.72 -5.59
C PHE A 14 16.80 -16.61 -7.02
N SER A 15 15.49 -16.54 -7.18
CA SER A 15 14.85 -16.46 -8.48
C SER A 15 13.60 -15.59 -8.42
N GLN A 16 12.92 -15.45 -9.55
CA GLN A 16 11.60 -14.82 -9.58
C GLN A 16 10.63 -15.58 -8.66
N GLY A 17 10.00 -14.84 -7.75
CA GLY A 17 9.11 -15.35 -6.70
C GLY A 17 9.80 -15.59 -5.36
N SER A 18 11.12 -15.45 -5.24
CA SER A 18 11.81 -15.60 -3.95
C SER A 18 11.37 -14.50 -2.97
N ILE A 19 11.01 -14.92 -1.75
CA ILE A 19 10.55 -14.07 -0.66
C ILE A 19 11.65 -13.97 0.41
N PHE A 20 11.90 -12.77 0.91
CA PHE A 20 12.94 -12.48 1.89
C PHE A 20 12.51 -11.47 2.96
N GLU A 21 13.29 -11.39 4.04
CA GLU A 21 13.04 -10.54 5.21
C GLU A 21 13.76 -9.19 5.19
N GLY A 22 13.24 -8.26 5.99
CA GLY A 22 13.91 -7.02 6.34
C GLY A 22 14.03 -6.03 5.20
N LEU A 23 13.20 -6.14 4.15
CA LEU A 23 13.09 -5.09 3.15
C LEU A 23 12.70 -3.79 3.85
N LYS A 24 13.48 -2.74 3.61
CA LYS A 24 13.20 -1.41 4.12
C LYS A 24 12.37 -0.64 3.11
N VAL A 25 11.21 -0.16 3.54
CA VAL A 25 10.38 0.78 2.76
C VAL A 25 10.57 2.19 3.34
N LEU A 26 10.12 3.22 2.63
CA LEU A 26 10.03 4.58 3.17
C LEU A 26 9.18 4.54 4.46
N GLU A 27 9.66 5.18 5.53
CA GLU A 27 9.17 5.06 6.91
C GLU A 27 9.63 3.77 7.62
N GLU A 28 9.98 3.87 8.91
CA GLU A 28 10.84 2.96 9.69
C GLU A 28 10.26 1.53 9.96
N ARG A 29 9.43 0.99 9.08
CA ARG A 29 8.90 -0.36 9.18
C ARG A 29 9.65 -1.30 8.24
N ASP A 30 10.21 -2.34 8.81
CA ASP A 30 10.69 -3.49 8.08
C ASP A 30 9.53 -4.30 7.54
N THR A 31 9.68 -4.79 6.32
CA THR A 31 8.68 -5.60 5.65
C THR A 31 9.37 -6.77 4.94
N LYS A 32 8.58 -7.67 4.35
CA LYS A 32 9.14 -8.74 3.52
C LYS A 32 9.20 -8.27 2.06
N GLY A 33 10.09 -8.84 1.26
CA GLY A 33 10.18 -8.54 -0.16
C GLY A 33 9.95 -9.78 -1.01
N ILE A 34 9.36 -9.61 -2.19
CA ILE A 34 9.29 -10.65 -3.23
C ILE A 34 10.02 -10.18 -4.49
N VAL A 35 10.89 -11.02 -5.04
CA VAL A 35 11.60 -10.75 -6.29
C VAL A 35 10.65 -10.95 -7.48
N ILE A 36 10.49 -9.93 -8.32
CA ILE A 36 9.68 -10.00 -9.54
C ILE A 36 10.49 -9.94 -10.84
N THR A 37 11.79 -9.66 -10.75
CA THR A 37 12.71 -9.68 -11.91
C THR A 37 12.66 -11.02 -12.62
N ALA A 38 12.65 -11.00 -13.96
CA ALA A 38 12.50 -12.19 -14.77
C ALA A 38 13.66 -13.19 -14.54
N ARG A 39 13.32 -14.50 -14.50
CA ARG A 39 14.29 -15.58 -14.27
C ARG A 39 15.43 -15.56 -15.29
N CYS A 40 15.14 -15.25 -16.55
CA CYS A 40 16.13 -15.19 -17.63
C CYS A 40 17.16 -14.08 -17.39
N ASP A 41 16.76 -12.95 -16.80
CA ASP A 41 17.66 -11.82 -16.57
C ASP A 41 18.58 -12.09 -15.37
N ILE A 42 18.07 -12.77 -14.34
CA ILE A 42 18.84 -13.23 -13.18
C ILE A 42 19.86 -14.30 -13.61
N ALA A 43 19.40 -15.35 -14.32
CA ALA A 43 20.24 -16.49 -14.69
C ALA A 43 21.39 -16.10 -15.64
N ASN A 44 21.17 -15.12 -16.51
CA ASN A 44 22.19 -14.63 -17.44
C ASN A 44 23.07 -13.51 -16.85
N GLN A 45 22.93 -13.19 -15.56
CA GLN A 45 23.64 -12.08 -14.88
C GLN A 45 23.49 -10.73 -15.62
N LYS A 46 22.37 -10.53 -16.33
CA LYS A 46 22.10 -9.31 -17.11
C LYS A 46 21.58 -8.18 -16.24
N ALA A 47 20.92 -8.52 -15.13
CA ALA A 47 20.33 -7.56 -14.22
C ALA A 47 21.36 -7.03 -13.21
N ARG A 48 21.73 -5.75 -13.33
CA ARG A 48 22.52 -5.05 -12.29
C ARG A 48 21.69 -4.78 -11.03
N ASN A 49 20.38 -4.59 -11.21
CA ASN A 49 19.43 -4.37 -10.14
C ASN A 49 18.30 -5.40 -10.23
N ILE A 50 17.83 -5.83 -9.07
CA ILE A 50 16.72 -6.74 -8.87
C ILE A 50 15.52 -5.92 -8.41
N LEU A 51 14.45 -5.95 -9.20
CA LEU A 51 13.15 -5.42 -8.86
C LEU A 51 12.41 -6.34 -7.89
N CYS A 52 11.96 -5.76 -6.79
CA CYS A 52 11.23 -6.39 -5.71
C CYS A 52 9.94 -5.63 -5.41
N LEU A 53 8.94 -6.33 -4.85
CA LEU A 53 7.74 -5.73 -4.29
C LEU A 53 7.68 -5.95 -2.77
N PRO A 54 7.21 -4.96 -1.99
CA PRO A 54 7.04 -5.14 -0.55
C PRO A 54 5.81 -6.00 -0.23
N ILE A 55 5.91 -6.76 0.86
CA ILE A 55 4.88 -7.68 1.35
C ILE A 55 4.59 -7.40 2.83
N TYR A 56 3.40 -6.90 3.11
CA TYR A 56 2.96 -6.52 4.44
C TYR A 56 2.02 -7.57 5.03
N GLU A 57 1.99 -7.69 6.36
CA GLU A 57 0.81 -8.26 7.02
C GLU A 57 -0.40 -7.36 6.73
N MET A 58 -1.59 -7.93 6.51
CA MET A 58 -2.78 -7.19 6.09
C MET A 58 -3.12 -6.03 7.03
N ASN A 59 -2.93 -6.21 8.34
CA ASN A 59 -3.19 -5.15 9.32
C ASN A 59 -2.21 -3.97 9.17
N ASP A 60 -0.94 -4.26 8.89
CA ASP A 60 0.07 -3.23 8.66
C ASP A 60 -0.24 -2.47 7.37
N TRP A 61 -0.52 -3.18 6.28
CA TRP A 61 -0.92 -2.56 5.01
C TRP A 61 -2.16 -1.67 5.16
N MET A 62 -3.16 -2.13 5.92
CA MET A 62 -4.36 -1.33 6.21
C MET A 62 -4.01 -0.05 6.97
N SER A 63 -3.04 -0.11 7.89
CA SER A 63 -2.61 1.05 8.68
C SER A 63 -1.84 2.07 7.83
N VAL A 64 -0.99 1.62 6.90
CA VAL A 64 -0.14 2.46 6.06
C VAL A 64 -0.91 3.01 4.86
N HIS A 65 -1.55 2.14 4.07
CA HIS A 65 -2.19 2.52 2.81
C HIS A 65 -3.73 2.47 2.89
N GLY A 66 -4.28 1.42 3.49
CA GLY A 66 -5.72 1.14 3.44
C GLY A 66 -6.59 2.24 4.06
N ASN A 67 -6.19 2.83 5.17
CA ASN A 67 -6.90 3.94 5.82
C ASN A 67 -6.99 5.18 4.92
N THR A 68 -5.92 5.51 4.21
CA THR A 68 -5.90 6.62 3.26
C THR A 68 -6.86 6.37 2.08
N ILE A 69 -6.90 5.13 1.58
CA ILE A 69 -7.84 4.71 0.52
C ILE A 69 -9.29 4.87 1.02
N ILE A 70 -9.60 4.37 2.21
CA ILE A 70 -10.95 4.46 2.81
C ILE A 70 -11.36 5.92 2.98
N PHE A 71 -10.47 6.77 3.52
CA PHE A 71 -10.77 8.19 3.69
C PHE A 71 -11.10 8.85 2.35
N ARG A 72 -10.30 8.61 1.30
CA ARG A 72 -10.56 9.15 -0.05
C ARG A 72 -11.90 8.68 -0.61
N GLN A 73 -12.22 7.39 -0.51
CA GLN A 73 -13.50 6.83 -0.98
C GLN A 73 -14.71 7.39 -0.21
N THR A 74 -14.55 7.68 1.08
CA THR A 74 -15.65 8.11 1.94
C THR A 74 -15.79 9.63 2.05
N LYS A 75 -14.78 10.41 1.65
CA LYS A 75 -14.72 11.88 1.81
C LYS A 75 -15.97 12.61 1.31
N LYS A 76 -16.47 12.29 0.11
CA LYS A 76 -17.68 12.92 -0.45
C LYS A 76 -18.90 12.64 0.43
N LYS A 77 -19.05 11.39 0.89
CA LYS A 77 -20.15 10.97 1.76
C LYS A 77 -20.05 11.60 3.15
N LEU A 78 -18.83 11.73 3.68
CA LEU A 78 -18.54 12.43 4.94
C LEU A 78 -19.00 13.89 4.87
N ILE A 79 -18.59 14.62 3.82
CA ILE A 79 -18.96 16.03 3.61
C ILE A 79 -20.49 16.19 3.58
N ASN A 80 -21.17 15.37 2.77
CA ASN A 80 -22.63 15.45 2.69
C ASN A 80 -23.31 15.16 4.03
N LYS A 81 -22.78 14.22 4.83
CA LYS A 81 -23.31 13.92 6.16
C LYS A 81 -23.07 15.05 7.16
N ILE A 82 -21.88 15.68 7.14
CA ILE A 82 -21.58 16.85 7.98
C ILE A 82 -22.57 17.98 7.67
N GLN A 83 -22.76 18.32 6.39
CA GLN A 83 -23.66 19.38 5.97
C GLN A 83 -25.11 19.11 6.42
N ASN A 84 -25.60 17.89 6.22
CA ASN A 84 -26.94 17.50 6.66
C ASN A 84 -27.10 17.58 8.19
N SER A 85 -26.08 17.15 8.94
CA SER A 85 -26.09 17.26 10.39
C SER A 85 -26.07 18.73 10.83
N LEU A 86 -25.21 19.58 10.28
CA LEU A 86 -25.17 21.01 10.60
C LEU A 86 -26.51 21.70 10.35
N THR A 87 -27.19 21.38 9.24
CA THR A 87 -28.56 21.86 9.00
C THR A 87 -29.52 21.46 10.12
N LYS A 88 -29.46 20.21 10.62
CA LYS A 88 -30.27 19.72 11.75
C LYS A 88 -29.97 20.49 13.05
N PHE A 89 -28.70 20.86 13.27
CA PHE A 89 -28.25 21.68 14.39
C PHE A 89 -28.51 23.19 14.23
N LYS A 90 -29.12 23.61 13.11
CA LYS A 90 -29.33 25.02 12.73
C LYS A 90 -28.03 25.82 12.63
N GLU A 91 -26.93 25.15 12.27
CA GLU A 91 -25.63 25.75 12.02
C GLU A 91 -25.42 25.96 10.51
N PRO A 92 -24.65 26.99 10.09
CA PRO A 92 -24.33 27.18 8.68
C PRO A 92 -23.59 25.96 8.10
N ASN A 93 -24.07 25.46 6.96
CA ASN A 93 -23.59 24.21 6.36
C ASN A 93 -22.09 24.18 6.04
N ASP A 94 -21.48 25.33 5.78
CA ASP A 94 -20.05 25.43 5.43
C ASP A 94 -19.17 25.94 6.57
N CYS A 95 -19.69 26.04 7.81
CA CYS A 95 -18.92 26.58 8.94
C CYS A 95 -17.61 25.79 9.19
N TYR A 96 -17.63 24.48 8.94
CA TYR A 96 -16.47 23.58 9.06
C TYR A 96 -15.35 23.83 8.04
N ARG A 97 -15.60 24.63 7.00
CA ARG A 97 -14.59 25.01 5.99
C ARG A 97 -13.93 26.35 6.31
N VAL A 98 -14.64 27.20 7.03
CA VAL A 98 -14.25 28.59 7.29
C VAL A 98 -13.59 28.74 8.66
N PHE A 99 -14.09 28.01 9.65
CA PHE A 99 -13.62 28.11 11.03
C PHE A 99 -12.65 27.00 11.41
N THR A 100 -11.89 27.23 12.47
CA THR A 100 -10.99 26.22 13.03
C THR A 100 -11.79 25.07 13.66
N GLN A 101 -11.19 23.88 13.66
CA GLN A 101 -11.76 22.68 14.30
C GLN A 101 -12.26 22.98 15.71
N LYS A 102 -11.40 23.57 16.55
CA LYS A 102 -11.72 23.93 17.93
C LYS A 102 -13.00 24.77 18.03
N ARG A 103 -13.12 25.85 17.23
CA ARG A 103 -14.28 26.74 17.27
C ARG A 103 -15.57 26.01 16.88
N VAL A 104 -15.54 25.19 15.84
CA VAL A 104 -16.72 24.43 15.41
C VAL A 104 -17.12 23.41 16.46
N LEU A 105 -16.17 22.66 17.02
CA LEU A 105 -16.45 21.66 18.05
C LEU A 105 -16.99 22.28 19.33
N ASP A 106 -16.46 23.43 19.76
CA ASP A 106 -16.95 24.15 20.94
C ASP A 106 -18.43 24.56 20.76
N GLU A 107 -18.80 25.03 19.57
CA GLU A 107 -20.18 25.43 19.28
C GLU A 107 -21.14 24.23 19.22
N ILE A 108 -20.71 23.13 18.60
CA ILE A 108 -21.49 21.88 18.56
C ILE A 108 -21.66 21.27 19.96
N ASN A 109 -20.62 21.32 20.81
CA ASN A 109 -20.70 20.78 22.18
C ASN A 109 -21.73 21.53 23.05
N LYS A 110 -21.94 22.83 22.84
CA LYS A 110 -22.98 23.59 23.56
C LYS A 110 -24.40 23.08 23.27
N LYS A 111 -24.58 22.35 22.16
CA LYS A 111 -25.89 21.82 21.74
C LYS A 111 -26.24 20.49 22.39
N LYS A 112 -25.36 19.88 23.20
CA LYS A 112 -25.59 18.59 23.88
C LYS A 112 -26.83 18.55 24.77
N SER A 113 -27.25 19.70 25.34
CA SER A 113 -28.47 19.79 26.15
C SER A 113 -29.76 19.82 25.32
N THR A 114 -29.66 20.08 24.02
CA THR A 114 -30.80 20.37 23.15
C THR A 114 -31.08 19.26 22.15
N TYR A 115 -30.08 18.43 21.83
CA TYR A 115 -30.16 17.37 20.83
C TYR A 115 -29.75 16.03 21.45
N GLU A 116 -30.10 14.92 20.78
CA GLU A 116 -29.66 13.60 21.22
C GLU A 116 -28.13 13.51 21.26
N THR A 117 -27.60 12.97 22.36
CA THR A 117 -26.15 12.85 22.59
C THR A 117 -25.45 12.12 21.44
N SER A 118 -26.08 11.07 20.90
CA SER A 118 -25.59 10.28 19.78
C SER A 118 -25.43 11.10 18.49
N ASP A 119 -26.37 11.97 18.16
CA ASP A 119 -26.28 12.84 16.98
C ASP A 119 -25.12 13.82 17.08
N VAL A 120 -24.90 14.35 18.29
CA VAL A 120 -23.81 15.29 18.57
C VAL A 120 -22.46 14.57 18.49
N GLU A 121 -22.35 13.40 19.09
CA GLU A 121 -21.15 12.56 19.05
C GLU A 121 -20.80 12.15 17.61
N ASP A 122 -21.79 11.70 16.82
CA ASP A 122 -21.61 11.37 15.41
C ASP A 122 -21.08 12.57 14.60
N LEU A 123 -21.63 13.77 14.83
CA LEU A 123 -21.15 14.99 14.16
C LEU A 123 -19.73 15.34 14.58
N ILE A 124 -19.41 15.24 15.87
CA ILE A 124 -18.04 15.49 16.38
C ILE A 124 -17.06 14.50 15.73
N SER A 125 -17.39 13.21 15.70
CA SER A 125 -16.59 12.17 15.03
C SER A 125 -16.37 12.48 13.55
N MET A 126 -17.43 12.89 12.84
CA MET A 126 -17.31 13.27 11.43
C MET A 126 -16.43 14.52 11.23
N LEU A 127 -16.55 15.53 12.08
CA LEU A 127 -15.72 16.73 12.01
C LEU A 127 -14.25 16.40 12.29
N ASN A 128 -13.96 15.62 13.34
CA ASN A 128 -12.60 15.17 13.63
C ASN A 128 -12.01 14.38 12.46
N MET A 129 -12.76 13.43 11.90
CA MET A 129 -12.38 12.68 10.70
C MET A 129 -12.01 13.62 9.54
N TYR A 130 -12.80 14.68 9.32
CA TYR A 130 -12.56 15.66 8.26
C TYR A 130 -11.27 16.48 8.47
N TYR A 131 -11.09 17.06 9.66
CA TYR A 131 -9.94 17.92 9.97
C TYR A 131 -8.63 17.14 10.06
N GLU A 132 -8.65 15.98 10.72
CA GLU A 132 -7.47 15.15 10.93
C GLU A 132 -7.09 14.32 9.70
N LYS A 133 -8.02 14.16 8.74
CA LYS A 133 -7.88 13.29 7.57
C LYS A 133 -7.60 11.83 7.96
N LYS A 134 -8.10 11.41 9.13
CA LYS A 134 -7.96 10.05 9.67
C LYS A 134 -9.31 9.38 9.74
N CYS A 135 -9.38 8.09 9.42
CA CYS A 135 -10.63 7.34 9.51
C CYS A 135 -11.09 7.16 10.95
N ASP A 136 -12.33 7.56 11.24
CA ASP A 136 -13.03 7.17 12.45
C ASP A 136 -13.89 5.93 12.18
N PHE A 137 -13.46 4.79 12.71
CA PHE A 137 -14.16 3.52 12.55
C PHE A 137 -15.32 3.34 13.52
N SER A 138 -15.68 4.32 14.36
CA SER A 138 -16.97 4.30 15.06
C SER A 138 -18.14 4.49 14.08
N LEU A 139 -17.92 5.29 13.03
CA LEU A 139 -18.91 5.66 12.01
C LEU A 139 -19.24 4.47 11.08
N ASN A 140 -20.51 4.07 11.04
CA ASN A 140 -20.97 2.89 10.29
C ASN A 140 -20.62 2.91 8.79
N PHE A 141 -20.66 4.07 8.14
CA PHE A 141 -20.31 4.16 6.71
C PHE A 141 -18.80 3.96 6.45
N VAL A 142 -17.96 4.29 7.43
CA VAL A 142 -16.50 4.07 7.37
C VAL A 142 -16.19 2.61 7.67
N LYS A 143 -16.85 1.99 8.68
CA LYS A 143 -16.78 0.53 8.92
C LYS A 143 -17.13 -0.26 7.66
N LYS A 144 -18.23 0.11 7.00
CA LYS A 144 -18.67 -0.55 5.74
C LYS A 144 -17.63 -0.40 4.63
N ALA A 145 -17.05 0.78 4.47
CA ALA A 145 -15.98 1.00 3.48
C ALA A 145 -14.74 0.14 3.79
N ARG A 146 -14.35 0.01 5.06
CA ARG A 146 -13.27 -0.90 5.48
C ARG A 146 -13.54 -2.35 5.12
N SER A 147 -14.71 -2.89 5.47
CA SER A 147 -15.06 -4.27 5.13
C SER A 147 -15.08 -4.51 3.62
N ASN A 148 -15.56 -3.54 2.85
CA ASN A 148 -15.55 -3.61 1.39
C ASN A 148 -14.13 -3.63 0.84
N LEU A 149 -13.23 -2.77 1.34
CA LEU A 149 -11.83 -2.75 0.90
C LEU A 149 -11.13 -4.08 1.23
N ILE A 150 -11.29 -4.60 2.45
CA ILE A 150 -10.74 -5.90 2.84
C ILE A 150 -11.23 -7.01 1.90
N SER A 151 -12.54 -7.04 1.62
CA SER A 151 -13.12 -7.99 0.67
C SER A 151 -12.53 -7.82 -0.73
N ASN A 152 -12.35 -6.59 -1.20
CA ASN A 152 -11.75 -6.33 -2.50
C ASN A 152 -10.29 -6.80 -2.57
N VAL A 153 -9.48 -6.59 -1.52
CA VAL A 153 -8.09 -7.07 -1.45
C VAL A 153 -8.04 -8.59 -1.50
N ILE A 154 -8.81 -9.28 -0.64
CA ILE A 154 -8.86 -10.75 -0.59
C ILE A 154 -9.29 -11.34 -1.93
N ASN A 155 -10.26 -10.72 -2.59
CA ASN A 155 -10.74 -11.15 -3.91
C ASN A 155 -9.88 -10.63 -5.08
N ASN A 156 -8.71 -10.04 -4.81
CA ASN A 156 -7.81 -9.46 -5.80
C ASN A 156 -8.51 -8.47 -6.76
N LYS A 157 -9.48 -7.70 -6.26
CA LYS A 157 -10.18 -6.63 -7.00
C LYS A 157 -9.53 -5.26 -6.81
N GLU A 158 -8.80 -5.07 -5.71
CA GLU A 158 -8.04 -3.85 -5.47
C GLU A 158 -6.78 -3.84 -6.36
N ALA A 159 -6.64 -2.80 -7.19
CA ALA A 159 -5.73 -2.82 -8.33
C ALA A 159 -4.25 -2.79 -7.94
N SER A 160 -3.92 -2.08 -6.86
CA SER A 160 -2.54 -1.91 -6.39
C SER A 160 -2.06 -3.02 -5.47
N THR A 161 -2.80 -4.14 -5.36
CA THR A 161 -2.50 -5.17 -4.37
C THR A 161 -2.59 -6.57 -4.96
N TYR A 162 -1.87 -7.51 -4.33
CA TYR A 162 -2.03 -8.94 -4.54
C TYR A 162 -2.08 -9.67 -3.20
N PHE A 163 -3.16 -10.39 -2.93
CA PHE A 163 -3.36 -11.08 -1.66
C PHE A 163 -2.74 -12.48 -1.65
N ILE A 164 -2.04 -12.81 -0.56
CA ILE A 164 -1.54 -14.17 -0.27
C ILE A 164 -1.78 -14.54 1.19
N GLU A 165 -1.97 -15.83 1.46
CA GLU A 165 -2.35 -16.35 2.79
C GLU A 165 -1.15 -16.82 3.63
N GLN A 166 0.05 -16.75 3.05
CA GLN A 166 1.27 -17.23 3.66
C GLN A 166 2.49 -16.68 2.92
N VAL A 167 3.58 -16.46 3.66
CA VAL A 167 4.91 -16.07 3.13
C VAL A 167 6.03 -16.97 3.64
N ASP A 168 5.77 -17.75 4.69
CA ASP A 168 6.73 -18.63 5.33
C ASP A 168 6.07 -20.01 5.51
N MET A 169 6.76 -21.06 5.09
CA MET A 169 6.30 -22.44 5.10
C MET A 169 5.96 -22.96 6.51
N ASP A 170 6.73 -22.52 7.52
CA ASP A 170 6.69 -23.10 8.86
C ASP A 170 5.73 -22.36 9.81
N ASN A 171 5.09 -21.30 9.32
CA ASN A 171 4.22 -20.42 10.09
C ASN A 171 2.73 -20.65 9.85
N THR A 172 1.92 -20.24 10.82
CA THR A 172 0.46 -20.27 10.72
C THR A 172 -0.03 -19.39 9.56
N LEU A 173 -1.10 -19.81 8.87
CA LEU A 173 -1.75 -19.01 7.84
C LEU A 173 -2.08 -17.62 8.39
N LYS A 174 -1.60 -16.59 7.68
CA LYS A 174 -1.79 -15.18 8.02
C LYS A 174 -2.05 -14.38 6.74
N PRO A 175 -2.95 -13.38 6.76
CA PRO A 175 -3.25 -12.60 5.58
C PRO A 175 -2.11 -11.62 5.28
N TYR A 176 -1.54 -11.71 4.07
CA TYR A 176 -0.51 -10.79 3.58
C TYR A 176 -0.97 -10.10 2.29
N VAL A 177 -0.39 -8.92 2.06
CA VAL A 177 -0.60 -8.12 0.85
C VAL A 177 0.74 -7.78 0.24
N ILE A 178 0.92 -8.15 -1.02
CA ILE A 178 1.99 -7.64 -1.86
C ILE A 178 1.51 -6.30 -2.43
N ASP A 179 2.23 -5.22 -2.15
CA ASP A 179 1.93 -3.91 -2.72
C ASP A 179 2.55 -3.79 -4.11
N LEU A 180 1.72 -3.54 -5.11
CA LEU A 180 2.14 -3.43 -6.51
C LEU A 180 2.56 -2.00 -6.86
N SER A 181 2.28 -1.01 -6.01
CA SER A 181 2.49 0.41 -6.31
C SER A 181 3.89 0.94 -6.01
N GLU A 182 4.68 0.18 -5.24
CA GLU A 182 6.00 0.61 -4.76
C GLU A 182 7.09 -0.41 -5.11
N PRO A 183 7.44 -0.59 -6.39
CA PRO A 183 8.53 -1.46 -6.78
C PRO A 183 9.87 -0.87 -6.33
N ILE A 184 10.67 -1.70 -5.66
CA ILE A 184 11.97 -1.34 -5.11
C ILE A 184 13.06 -2.02 -5.93
N SER A 185 14.05 -1.23 -6.36
CA SER A 185 15.19 -1.68 -7.14
C SER A 185 16.40 -1.87 -6.22
N ILE A 186 16.83 -3.11 -6.01
CA ILE A 186 17.93 -3.48 -5.11
C ILE A 186 19.12 -3.95 -5.95
N PRO A 187 20.34 -3.43 -5.75
CA PRO A 187 21.51 -3.93 -6.47
C PRO A 187 21.76 -5.42 -6.21
N ILE A 188 22.12 -6.16 -7.26
CA ILE A 188 22.24 -7.62 -7.21
C ILE A 188 23.22 -8.11 -6.13
N ASP A 189 24.30 -7.36 -5.89
CA ASP A 189 25.31 -7.69 -4.88
C ASP A 189 24.70 -7.82 -3.46
N PHE A 190 23.68 -7.03 -3.14
CA PHE A 190 22.99 -7.14 -1.85
C PHE A 190 22.10 -8.38 -1.78
N MET A 191 21.46 -8.76 -2.89
CA MET A 191 20.66 -9.98 -2.97
C MET A 191 21.56 -11.23 -2.85
N GLU A 192 22.76 -11.19 -3.43
CA GLU A 192 23.76 -12.25 -3.28
C GLU A 192 24.25 -12.40 -1.83
N LYS A 193 24.43 -11.28 -1.10
CA LYS A 193 24.70 -11.33 0.35
C LYS A 193 23.54 -11.97 1.12
N LEU A 194 22.31 -11.62 0.78
CA LEU A 194 21.11 -12.16 1.41
C LEU A 194 20.96 -13.68 1.25
N LYS A 195 21.51 -14.28 0.17
CA LYS A 195 21.54 -15.75 -0.01
C LYS A 195 22.18 -16.47 1.17
N LYS A 196 23.25 -15.89 1.72
CA LYS A 196 24.01 -16.47 2.84
C LYS A 196 23.41 -16.13 4.21
N GLY A 197 22.35 -15.31 4.22
CA GLY A 197 21.83 -14.66 5.41
C GLY A 197 22.73 -13.49 5.85
N ILE A 198 22.12 -12.38 6.26
CA ILE A 198 22.87 -11.20 6.74
C ILE A 198 22.63 -11.05 8.24
N LYS A 199 23.72 -10.98 9.01
CA LYS A 199 23.68 -10.72 10.47
C LYS A 199 24.25 -9.34 10.77
N LYS A 200 23.65 -8.66 11.76
CA LYS A 200 23.97 -7.28 12.15
C LYS A 200 25.45 -7.02 12.47
N GLN A 201 26.18 -8.03 12.94
CA GLN A 201 27.57 -7.89 13.42
C GLN A 201 28.63 -7.94 12.31
N ASN A 202 28.33 -8.48 11.13
CA ASN A 202 29.37 -8.90 10.19
C ASN A 202 29.51 -8.05 8.91
N ASP A 203 28.59 -7.14 8.57
CA ASP A 203 28.48 -6.79 7.15
C ASP A 203 27.71 -5.51 6.74
N CYS A 204 27.84 -4.33 7.38
CA CYS A 204 26.87 -3.26 7.08
C CYS A 204 27.37 -1.81 7.21
N ASP A 205 27.98 -1.23 6.18
CA ASP A 205 27.87 0.23 5.97
C ASP A 205 26.97 0.55 4.76
N GLY A 206 26.95 -0.28 3.71
CA GLY A 206 26.13 -0.06 2.50
C GLY A 206 24.76 -0.76 2.47
N VAL A 207 24.54 -1.80 3.30
CA VAL A 207 23.33 -2.66 3.25
C VAL A 207 22.11 -1.98 3.91
N PHE A 208 22.35 -1.08 4.86
CA PHE A 208 21.31 -0.40 5.64
C PHE A 208 20.39 0.52 4.82
N GLY A 209 20.77 0.84 3.57
CA GLY A 209 19.93 1.61 2.66
C GLY A 209 18.67 0.85 2.24
N PHE A 210 18.78 -0.47 2.01
CA PHE A 210 17.70 -1.32 1.48
C PHE A 210 17.13 -2.30 2.49
N PHE A 211 17.86 -2.56 3.59
CA PHE A 211 17.47 -3.56 4.57
C PHE A 211 17.50 -3.02 6.00
N ASN A 212 16.52 -3.44 6.79
CA ASN A 212 16.57 -3.36 8.25
C ASN A 212 16.98 -4.75 8.79
N ILE A 213 18.08 -4.81 9.54
CA ILE A 213 18.67 -6.08 9.97
C ILE A 213 18.51 -6.24 11.49
N PRO A 214 17.56 -7.08 11.95
CA PRO A 214 17.42 -7.38 13.37
C PRO A 214 18.60 -8.21 13.87
N GLU A 215 18.70 -8.41 15.19
CA GLU A 215 19.80 -9.20 15.78
C GLU A 215 19.80 -10.65 15.28
N ALA A 216 18.63 -11.22 15.03
CA ALA A 216 18.48 -12.56 14.44
C ALA A 216 19.04 -12.65 13.00
N GLY A 217 19.21 -11.52 12.32
CA GLY A 217 19.57 -11.44 10.92
C GLY A 217 18.35 -11.53 9.99
N ILE A 218 18.62 -11.52 8.68
CA ILE A 218 17.61 -11.63 7.61
C ILE A 218 18.04 -12.69 6.60
N SER A 219 17.07 -13.34 5.97
CA SER A 219 17.33 -14.38 4.97
C SER A 219 16.19 -14.53 3.94
N TYR A 220 16.38 -15.44 2.97
CA TYR A 220 15.29 -15.94 2.14
C TYR A 220 14.43 -16.95 2.91
N ILE A 221 13.11 -16.76 2.86
CA ILE A 221 12.17 -17.55 3.66
C ILE A 221 11.46 -18.60 2.81
N SER A 222 11.05 -18.24 1.58
CA SER A 222 10.26 -19.11 0.72
C SER A 222 10.31 -18.65 -0.74
N THR A 223 9.65 -19.39 -1.62
CA THR A 223 9.44 -18.96 -3.01
C THR A 223 7.99 -19.16 -3.42
N LEU A 224 7.37 -18.12 -3.97
CA LEU A 224 6.04 -18.16 -4.56
C LEU A 224 6.08 -18.97 -5.86
N LYS A 225 5.33 -20.08 -5.90
CA LYS A 225 5.39 -21.02 -7.03
C LYS A 225 4.40 -20.67 -8.15
N SER A 226 4.60 -21.29 -9.31
CA SER A 226 3.65 -21.23 -10.42
C SER A 226 2.33 -21.94 -10.09
N PRO A 227 1.14 -21.41 -10.47
CA PRO A 227 0.90 -20.28 -11.37
C PRO A 227 0.81 -18.90 -10.67
N TYR A 228 1.07 -18.83 -9.37
CA TYR A 228 0.79 -17.62 -8.57
C TYR A 228 1.77 -16.49 -8.87
N ILE A 229 3.04 -16.81 -9.14
CA ILE A 229 4.02 -15.82 -9.54
C ILE A 229 3.68 -15.22 -10.91
N GLU A 230 3.21 -16.01 -11.88
CA GLU A 230 2.76 -15.51 -13.18
C GLU A 230 1.53 -14.62 -13.04
N HIS A 231 0.58 -15.01 -12.18
CA HIS A 231 -0.60 -14.18 -11.91
C HIS A 231 -0.24 -12.86 -11.21
N LEU A 232 0.71 -12.87 -10.27
CA LEU A 232 1.26 -11.66 -9.66
C LEU A 232 1.87 -10.72 -10.72
N LEU A 233 2.68 -11.26 -11.64
CA LEU A 233 3.31 -10.46 -12.71
C LEU A 233 2.27 -9.90 -13.70
N GLN A 234 1.24 -10.68 -14.02
CA GLN A 234 0.12 -10.19 -14.83
C GLN A 234 -0.58 -9.02 -14.14
N LYS A 235 -0.85 -9.13 -12.84
CA LYS A 235 -1.45 -8.07 -12.03
C LYS A 235 -0.57 -6.83 -11.95
N PHE A 236 0.73 -7.01 -11.73
CA PHE A 236 1.71 -5.93 -11.72
C PHE A 236 1.75 -5.20 -13.07
N SER A 237 1.82 -5.94 -14.18
CA SER A 237 1.79 -5.38 -15.53
C SER A 237 0.48 -4.62 -15.82
N GLN A 238 -0.67 -5.17 -15.43
CA GLN A 238 -1.98 -4.51 -15.55
C GLN A 238 -2.10 -3.22 -14.72
N TYR A 239 -1.45 -3.16 -13.56
CA TYR A 239 -1.46 -1.99 -12.72
C TYR A 239 -0.70 -0.83 -13.38
N TYR A 240 0.50 -1.08 -13.91
CA TYR A 240 1.32 -0.06 -14.56
C TYR A 240 0.87 0.31 -15.98
N SER A 241 0.26 -0.62 -16.73
CA SER A 241 -0.27 -0.29 -18.07
C SER A 241 -1.43 0.69 -18.05
N ARG A 242 -2.10 0.85 -16.89
CA ARG A 242 -3.18 1.83 -16.68
C ARG A 242 -2.68 3.21 -16.29
N ILE A 243 -1.41 3.36 -15.91
CA ILE A 243 -0.76 4.65 -15.66
C ILE A 243 -0.17 5.13 -17.00
N GLY A 244 -1.00 5.17 -18.04
CA GLY A 244 -0.67 5.83 -19.30
C GLY A 244 -0.86 7.33 -19.10
N THR A 245 0.16 8.12 -19.43
CA THR A 245 -0.05 9.53 -19.76
C THR A 245 -0.95 9.60 -21.00
N GLU A 246 -1.74 10.67 -21.14
CA GLU A 246 -2.34 10.99 -22.44
C GLU A 246 -1.22 10.93 -23.50
N ASP A 247 -1.50 10.34 -24.67
CA ASP A 247 -0.58 10.42 -25.80
C ASP A 247 -0.18 11.89 -25.97
N ILE A 248 1.12 12.15 -26.15
CA ILE A 248 1.59 13.51 -26.41
C ILE A 248 0.80 14.01 -27.62
N CYS A 249 -0.05 15.01 -27.35
CA CYS A 249 -1.08 15.53 -28.25
C CYS A 249 -0.52 15.77 -29.67
N SER A 250 -1.39 15.63 -30.67
CA SER A 250 -1.14 15.97 -32.09
C SER A 250 -0.41 17.30 -32.30
N ASP A 251 -0.47 18.21 -31.34
CA ASP A 251 0.26 19.49 -31.32
C ASP A 251 1.79 19.30 -31.39
N ALA A 252 2.34 18.19 -30.87
CA ALA A 252 3.77 17.90 -30.96
C ALA A 252 4.20 17.57 -32.40
N LEU A 253 3.32 16.99 -33.22
CA LEU A 253 3.58 16.77 -34.64
C LEU A 253 3.61 18.10 -35.40
N GLU A 254 2.67 19.02 -35.13
CA GLU A 254 2.67 20.36 -35.74
C GLU A 254 3.92 21.18 -35.37
N ILE A 255 4.38 21.08 -34.11
CA ILE A 255 5.61 21.75 -33.66
C ILE A 255 6.84 21.18 -34.39
N ILE A 256 6.91 19.86 -34.57
CA ILE A 256 8.02 19.21 -35.27
C ILE A 256 8.00 19.53 -36.77
N GLU A 257 6.84 19.50 -37.41
CA GLU A 257 6.69 19.88 -38.83
C GLU A 257 7.07 21.35 -39.06
N GLY A 258 6.70 22.26 -38.14
CA GLY A 258 7.10 23.66 -38.19
C GLY A 258 8.62 23.87 -38.16
N HIS A 259 9.37 23.05 -37.40
CA HIS A 259 10.84 23.16 -37.31
C HIS A 259 11.57 22.44 -38.45
N ILE A 260 10.97 21.42 -39.06
CA ILE A 260 11.55 20.73 -40.22
C ILE A 260 11.42 21.56 -41.50
N HIS A 261 10.41 22.44 -41.58
CA HIS A 261 10.22 23.35 -42.73
C HIS A 261 10.98 24.68 -42.64
N GLU A 262 11.63 24.96 -41.50
CA GLU A 262 12.49 26.15 -41.31
C GLU A 262 14.00 25.83 -41.43
N ALA A 263 14.38 24.59 -41.77
CA ALA A 263 15.75 24.16 -42.06
C ALA A 263 15.97 23.89 -43.55
#